data_AF-A0A0A7I9S8-F1
#
_entry.id   AF-A0A0A7I9S8-F1
#
_cell.length_a   1.000
_cell.length_b   1.000
_cell.length_c   1.000
_cell.angle_alpha   90.00
_cell.angle_beta   90.00
_cell.angle_gamma   90.00
#
_symmetry.space_group_name_H-M   'P 1'
#
loop_
_entity.id
_entity.type
_entity.pdbx_description
1 polymer ?
#
loop_
_entity_poly.entity_id
_entity_poly.type
_entity_poly.pdbx_seq_one_letter_code
_entity_poly.pdbx_strand_id
1 'polypeptide(L)'
;MSTGYQKIRGMKINEAVGEFVKRFRAEHDLTLEEIADASRKIGTTWTAATISAIEHGGSKADALPTMLILSTALTNAYHNKYGADDGMVSVLDLIKDTERLDITDTLTVHTDSIITIITGDGYATLVDADSAEKWDREIEDMSSRAMFVYVRRELDAEGRSKEEAFDELVNRLGPDKVYQFMNWNLVPTSAERRAAKKLDIDPMYVAEAAYVAFGHTLDEETTRFAGEGVSPQKRGRVTRKLIDYLKGFMSNYWLFKLSMIDYFAWLKAGKPEDWDTDKYTGSDESIIKD
;
A
#
# COMPACT_ATOMS: atom_id res chain seq x y z
N MET A 1 24.10 -21.23 14.49
CA MET A 1 24.68 -19.92 14.86
C MET A 1 23.72 -18.87 14.31
N SER A 2 23.08 -18.10 15.19
CA SER A 2 22.14 -17.04 14.81
C SER A 2 22.95 -15.90 14.20
N THR A 3 22.81 -15.67 12.90
CA THR A 3 23.22 -14.43 12.25
C THR A 3 22.29 -13.34 12.77
N GLY A 4 22.76 -12.62 13.79
CA GLY A 4 22.07 -11.44 14.32
C GLY A 4 21.95 -10.40 13.21
N TYR A 5 20.76 -10.29 12.64
CA TYR A 5 20.41 -9.20 11.74
C TYR A 5 20.55 -7.90 12.55
N GLN A 6 21.55 -7.08 12.23
CA GLN A 6 21.67 -5.76 12.85
C GLN A 6 20.49 -4.93 12.34
N LYS A 7 19.50 -4.73 13.21
CA LYS A 7 18.32 -3.92 12.92
C LYS A 7 18.75 -2.50 12.55
N ILE A 8 18.32 -2.02 11.38
CA ILE A 8 18.57 -0.64 10.97
C ILE A 8 17.71 0.26 11.85
N ARG A 9 18.36 1.10 12.65
CA ARG A 9 17.71 1.94 13.65
C ARG A 9 17.02 3.13 12.97
N GLY A 10 15.76 3.39 13.31
CA GLY A 10 15.06 4.60 12.90
C GLY A 10 15.41 5.79 13.79
N MET A 11 14.86 6.95 13.44
CA MET A 11 14.90 8.13 14.32
C MET A 11 13.73 8.06 15.29
N LYS A 12 13.89 8.53 16.53
CA LYS A 12 12.74 8.59 17.45
C LYS A 12 11.80 9.74 17.06
N ILE A 13 10.50 9.59 17.34
CA ILE A 13 9.48 10.60 17.00
C ILE A 13 9.82 11.98 17.57
N ASN A 14 10.24 12.04 18.83
CA ASN A 14 10.65 13.29 19.48
C ASN A 14 11.86 13.95 18.78
N GLU A 15 12.82 13.17 18.29
CA GLU A 15 13.98 13.67 17.54
C GLU A 15 13.54 14.24 16.18
N ALA A 16 12.69 13.53 15.44
CA ALA A 16 12.13 13.98 14.17
C ALA A 16 11.35 15.30 14.32
N VAL A 17 10.48 15.37 15.34
CA VAL A 17 9.75 16.60 15.69
C VAL A 17 10.73 17.73 16.03
N GLY A 18 11.78 17.45 16.80
CA GLY A 18 12.79 18.43 17.18
C GLY A 18 13.55 19.00 15.97
N GLU A 19 13.97 18.15 15.04
CA GLU A 19 14.64 18.56 13.81
C GLU A 19 13.74 19.41 12.93
N PHE A 20 12.46 19.02 12.76
CA PHE A 20 11.49 19.81 12.02
C PHE A 20 11.32 21.21 12.63
N VAL A 21 11.07 21.30 13.94
CA VAL A 21 10.86 22.58 14.63
C VAL A 21 12.06 23.50 14.45
N LYS A 22 13.26 22.96 14.64
CA LYS A 22 14.51 23.72 14.50
C LYS A 22 14.69 24.24 13.08
N ARG A 23 14.42 23.41 12.08
CA ARG A 23 14.51 23.78 10.66
C ARG A 23 13.46 24.82 10.28
N PHE A 24 12.18 24.55 10.57
CA PHE A 24 11.07 25.48 10.31
C PHE A 24 11.32 26.84 10.96
N ARG A 25 11.77 26.83 12.22
CA ARG A 25 12.14 28.06 12.93
C ARG A 25 13.25 28.83 12.22
N ALA A 26 14.31 28.15 11.78
CA ALA A 26 15.43 28.79 11.09
C ALA A 26 15.04 29.32 9.70
N GLU A 27 14.26 28.57 8.94
CA GLU A 27 13.78 28.94 7.59
C GLU A 27 12.87 30.17 7.62
N HIS A 28 12.07 30.31 8.67
CA HIS A 28 11.13 31.41 8.86
C HIS A 28 11.61 32.45 9.87
N ASP A 29 12.90 32.47 10.20
CA ASP A 29 13.52 33.43 11.13
C ASP A 29 12.75 33.58 12.46
N LEU A 30 12.06 32.53 12.92
CA LEU A 30 11.30 32.58 14.16
C LEU A 30 12.24 32.45 15.35
N THR A 31 11.88 33.08 16.46
CA THR A 31 12.57 32.94 17.74
C THR A 31 11.87 31.87 18.59
N LEU A 32 12.60 31.30 19.55
CA LEU A 32 12.02 30.36 20.51
C LEU A 32 10.90 31.01 21.34
N GLU A 33 11.02 32.31 21.63
CA GLU A 33 10.03 33.07 22.39
C GLU A 33 8.76 33.30 21.55
N GLU A 34 8.86 33.62 20.26
CA GLU A 34 7.67 33.77 19.40
C GLU A 34 6.83 32.48 19.33
N ILE A 35 7.48 31.31 19.29
CA ILE A 35 6.79 30.00 19.32
C ILE A 35 6.16 29.77 20.71
N ALA A 36 6.88 30.08 21.78
CA ALA A 36 6.36 29.97 23.14
C ALA A 36 5.12 30.87 23.34
N ASP A 37 5.17 32.12 22.90
CA ASP A 37 4.08 33.09 22.96
C ASP A 37 2.85 32.63 22.18
N ALA A 38 3.06 32.09 20.98
CA ALA A 38 2.00 31.52 20.17
C ALA A 38 1.34 30.32 20.86
N SER A 39 2.13 29.47 21.54
CA SER A 39 1.60 28.33 22.29
C SER A 39 0.81 28.74 23.54
N ARG A 40 1.19 29.83 24.21
CA ARG A 40 0.48 30.34 25.40
C ARG A 40 -0.96 30.77 25.08
N LYS A 41 -1.20 31.27 23.86
CA LYS A 41 -2.56 31.58 23.37
C LYS A 41 -3.46 30.33 23.26
N ILE A 42 -2.87 29.14 23.19
CA ILE A 42 -3.55 27.84 23.13
C ILE A 42 -3.74 27.26 24.55
N GLY A 43 -3.20 27.92 25.59
CA GLY A 43 -3.36 27.54 26.99
C GLY A 43 -2.18 26.77 27.58
N THR A 44 -1.02 26.74 26.93
CA THR A 44 0.20 26.12 27.48
C THR A 44 0.93 27.03 28.46
N THR A 45 1.84 26.45 29.23
CA THR A 45 2.84 27.17 30.05
C THR A 45 4.24 27.09 29.45
N TRP A 46 4.35 26.86 28.13
CA TRP A 46 5.65 26.67 27.50
C TRP A 46 6.45 27.98 27.45
N THR A 47 7.76 27.84 27.61
CA THR A 47 8.76 28.92 27.55
C THR A 47 9.73 28.66 26.41
N ALA A 48 10.57 29.63 26.04
CA ALA A 48 11.67 29.40 25.10
C ALA A 48 12.55 28.19 25.48
N ALA A 49 12.75 27.94 26.78
CA ALA A 49 13.47 26.75 27.26
C ALA A 49 12.72 25.43 26.97
N THR A 50 11.38 25.45 27.00
CA THR A 50 10.56 24.29 26.62
C THR A 50 10.66 24.02 25.12
N ILE A 51 10.58 25.07 24.29
CA ILE A 51 10.74 24.94 22.84
C ILE A 51 12.15 24.45 22.50
N SER A 52 13.17 24.98 23.16
CA SER A 52 14.55 24.50 23.02
C SER A 52 14.67 23.02 23.40
N ALA A 53 14.05 22.57 24.50
CA ALA A 53 14.05 21.16 24.86
C ALA A 53 13.36 20.29 23.80
N ILE A 54 12.28 20.76 23.18
CA ILE A 54 11.63 20.08 22.04
C ILE A 54 12.59 19.97 20.85
N GLU A 55 13.30 21.04 20.47
CA GLU A 55 14.28 21.02 19.37
C GLU A 55 15.41 20.00 19.58
N HIS A 56 15.73 19.67 20.83
CA HIS A 56 16.75 18.66 21.18
C HIS A 56 16.15 17.25 21.36
N GLY A 57 14.91 17.02 20.94
CA GLY A 57 14.25 15.73 21.08
C GLY A 57 13.84 15.44 22.53
N GLY A 58 13.35 16.42 23.28
CA GLY A 58 12.80 16.18 24.62
C GLY A 58 11.65 15.16 24.59
N SER A 59 11.60 14.26 25.58
CA SER A 59 10.70 13.08 25.66
C SER A 59 9.20 13.37 25.78
N LYS A 60 8.77 14.61 25.56
CA LYS A 60 7.35 14.99 25.50
C LYS A 60 6.91 15.42 24.10
N ALA A 61 7.84 15.57 23.16
CA ALA A 61 7.58 16.00 21.80
C ALA A 61 6.90 14.92 20.94
N ASP A 62 6.99 13.65 21.36
CA ASP A 62 6.36 12.47 20.75
C ASP A 62 4.89 12.25 21.16
N ALA A 63 4.40 12.98 22.16
CA ALA A 63 3.01 12.88 22.57
C ALA A 63 2.08 13.58 21.57
N LEU A 64 1.03 12.89 21.09
CA LEU A 64 0.06 13.46 20.14
C LEU A 64 -0.53 14.81 20.58
N PRO A 65 -0.95 15.02 21.86
CA PRO A 65 -1.39 16.34 22.31
C PRO A 65 -0.31 17.42 22.17
N THR A 66 0.96 17.09 22.43
CA THR A 66 2.08 18.01 22.24
C THR A 66 2.24 18.37 20.77
N MET A 67 2.21 17.37 19.87
CA MET A 67 2.34 17.59 18.42
C MET A 67 1.22 18.48 17.86
N LEU A 68 -0.04 18.26 18.30
CA LEU A 68 -1.18 19.09 17.89
C LEU A 68 -1.04 20.55 18.35
N ILE A 69 -0.63 20.75 19.60
CA ILE A 69 -0.38 22.09 20.15
C ILE A 69 0.77 22.76 19.41
N LEU A 70 1.84 22.01 19.14
CA LEU A 70 3.05 22.50 18.49
C LEU A 70 2.79 22.91 17.03
N SER A 71 2.10 22.07 16.25
CA SER A 71 1.75 22.40 14.86
C SER A 71 0.90 23.69 14.78
N THR A 72 -0.04 23.84 15.71
CA THR A 72 -0.86 25.05 15.86
C THR A 72 -0.02 26.25 16.31
N ALA A 73 0.90 26.07 17.26
CA ALA A 73 1.78 27.13 17.76
C ALA A 73 2.73 27.64 16.67
N LEU A 74 3.30 26.75 15.85
CA LEU A 74 4.17 27.10 14.72
C LEU A 74 3.41 27.87 13.65
N THR A 75 2.22 27.39 13.28
CA THR A 75 1.30 28.10 12.36
C THR A 75 0.99 29.51 12.87
N ASN A 76 0.62 29.63 14.15
CA ASN A 76 0.30 30.92 14.75
C ASN A 76 1.53 31.84 14.85
N ALA A 77 2.71 31.32 15.18
CA ALA A 77 3.94 32.09 15.24
C ALA A 77 4.30 32.64 13.85
N TYR A 78 4.20 31.79 12.82
CA TYR A 78 4.38 32.19 11.42
C TYR A 78 3.40 33.29 11.03
N HIS A 79 2.09 33.09 11.26
CA HIS A 79 1.09 34.09 10.91
C HIS A 79 1.24 35.42 11.67
N ASN A 80 1.66 35.39 12.94
CA ASN A 80 1.92 36.61 13.70
C ASN A 80 3.06 37.43 13.09
N LYS A 81 4.05 36.78 12.46
CA LYS A 81 5.21 37.43 11.85
C LYS A 81 4.99 37.83 10.40
N TYR A 82 4.33 36.99 9.61
CA TYR A 82 4.25 37.14 8.14
C TYR A 82 2.84 37.44 7.60
N GLY A 83 1.80 37.38 8.43
CA GLY A 83 0.41 37.46 7.98
C GLY A 83 -0.19 36.09 7.65
N ALA A 84 -1.47 36.05 7.30
CA ALA A 84 -2.28 34.82 7.22
C ALA A 84 -2.16 34.03 5.90
N ASP A 85 -1.09 34.20 5.13
CA ASP A 85 -0.92 33.50 3.84
C ASP A 85 -0.33 32.09 4.04
N ASP A 86 -1.02 31.08 3.49
CA ASP A 86 -0.71 29.66 3.18
C ASP A 86 0.24 28.81 4.09
N GLY A 87 0.78 29.35 5.18
CA GLY A 87 1.74 28.68 6.07
C GLY A 87 1.05 27.86 7.17
N MET A 88 0.41 26.76 6.81
CA MET A 88 -0.18 25.83 7.78
C MET A 88 0.78 24.68 8.08
N VAL A 89 1.08 24.46 9.37
CA VAL A 89 1.83 23.30 9.84
C VAL A 89 0.85 22.27 10.38
N SER A 90 0.84 21.08 9.78
CA SER A 90 0.11 19.90 10.26
C SER A 90 0.99 19.03 11.17
N VAL A 91 0.35 18.08 11.87
CA VAL A 91 1.09 17.07 12.65
C VAL A 91 1.96 16.19 11.76
N LEU A 92 1.53 15.91 10.53
CA LEU A 92 2.30 15.08 9.59
C LEU A 92 3.57 15.79 9.13
N ASP A 93 3.54 17.12 8.99
CA ASP A 93 4.73 17.91 8.64
C ASP A 93 5.86 17.72 9.64
N LEU A 94 5.54 17.49 10.92
CA LEU A 94 6.53 17.30 11.98
C LEU A 94 7.38 16.03 11.81
N ILE A 95 6.93 15.07 10.99
CA ILE A 95 7.55 13.75 10.87
C ILE A 95 7.81 13.30 9.42
N LYS A 96 7.14 13.89 8.42
CA LYS A 96 7.11 13.40 7.03
C LYS A 96 8.48 13.30 6.33
N ASP A 97 9.45 14.10 6.76
CA ASP A 97 10.79 14.10 6.15
C ASP A 97 11.73 13.03 6.74
N THR A 98 11.25 12.30 7.74
CA THR A 98 11.97 11.15 8.31
C THR A 98 11.50 9.89 7.59
N GLU A 99 12.40 9.06 7.10
CA GLU A 99 12.02 7.83 6.40
C GLU A 99 11.51 6.73 7.35
N ARG A 100 12.20 6.55 8.48
CA ARG A 100 11.95 5.48 9.46
C ARG A 100 11.86 6.03 10.87
N LEU A 101 10.80 5.66 11.57
CA LEU A 101 10.51 6.13 12.93
C LEU A 101 10.49 4.98 13.93
N ASP A 102 11.21 5.15 15.02
CA ASP A 102 11.14 4.27 16.18
C ASP A 102 9.89 4.61 17.00
N ILE A 103 8.88 3.73 16.94
CA ILE A 103 7.64 3.82 17.74
C ILE A 103 7.88 3.31 19.16
N THR A 104 8.69 2.25 19.28
CA THR A 104 9.16 1.69 20.55
C THR A 104 10.62 1.28 20.39
N ASP A 105 11.29 0.92 21.49
CA ASP A 105 12.66 0.38 21.45
C ASP A 105 12.81 -0.88 20.59
N THR A 106 11.70 -1.55 20.27
CA THR A 106 11.66 -2.79 19.49
C THR A 106 10.93 -2.67 18.16
N LEU A 107 10.26 -1.55 17.88
CA LEU A 107 9.41 -1.38 16.71
C LEU A 107 9.82 -0.11 15.96
N THR A 108 10.33 -0.30 14.76
CA THR A 108 10.68 0.77 13.82
C THR A 108 9.75 0.63 12.63
N VAL A 109 9.15 1.71 12.14
CA VAL A 109 8.18 1.67 11.03
C VAL A 109 8.55 2.69 9.95
N HIS A 110 8.09 2.49 8.71
CA HIS A 110 8.18 3.54 7.70
C HIS A 110 7.19 4.66 8.01
N THR A 111 7.59 5.90 7.78
CA THR A 111 6.74 7.07 8.04
C THR A 111 5.46 7.06 7.21
N ASP A 112 5.50 6.54 5.98
CA ASP A 112 4.33 6.38 5.12
C ASP A 112 3.23 5.52 5.74
N SER A 113 3.62 4.51 6.54
CA SER A 113 2.65 3.69 7.29
C SER A 113 1.93 4.53 8.35
N ILE A 114 2.64 5.42 9.04
CA ILE A 114 2.03 6.32 10.03
C ILE A 114 1.11 7.33 9.35
N ILE A 115 1.55 7.91 8.22
CA ILE A 115 0.74 8.85 7.42
C ILE A 115 -0.58 8.17 7.04
N THR A 116 -0.53 6.97 6.46
CA THR A 116 -1.72 6.21 6.04
C THR A 116 -2.66 5.93 7.22
N ILE A 117 -2.12 5.57 8.39
CA ILE A 117 -2.92 5.33 9.61
C ILE A 117 -3.61 6.62 10.08
N ILE A 118 -2.89 7.75 10.10
CA ILE A 118 -3.41 9.02 10.62
C ILE A 118 -4.42 9.65 9.66
N THR A 119 -4.19 9.59 8.35
CA THR A 119 -5.13 10.14 7.36
C THR A 119 -6.36 9.26 7.18
N GLY A 120 -6.24 7.95 7.46
CA GLY A 120 -7.30 6.97 7.24
C GLY A 120 -7.45 6.57 5.78
N ASP A 121 -6.47 6.89 4.92
CA ASP A 121 -6.49 6.62 3.48
C ASP A 121 -6.24 5.13 3.12
N GLY A 122 -6.25 4.23 4.11
CA GLY A 122 -6.06 2.80 3.86
C GLY A 122 -6.14 1.91 5.10
N TYR A 123 -6.02 0.60 4.87
CA TYR A 123 -5.85 -0.41 5.93
C TYR A 123 -4.36 -0.60 6.21
N ALA A 124 -3.77 0.34 6.96
CA ALA A 124 -2.40 0.20 7.42
C ALA A 124 -2.35 -0.38 8.85
N THR A 125 -1.41 -1.29 9.08
CA THR A 125 -1.04 -1.76 10.42
C THR A 125 0.41 -1.40 10.68
N LEU A 126 0.79 -1.21 11.94
CA LEU A 126 2.19 -0.97 12.29
C LEU A 126 2.96 -2.28 12.12
N VAL A 127 3.68 -2.38 11.00
CA VAL A 127 4.59 -3.48 10.71
C VAL A 127 6.01 -2.97 10.87
N ASP A 128 6.87 -3.79 11.47
CA ASP A 128 8.30 -3.47 11.57
C ASP A 128 8.88 -3.21 10.18
N ALA A 129 9.63 -2.13 9.99
CA ALA A 129 10.04 -1.64 8.69
C ALA A 129 10.93 -2.63 7.92
N ASP A 130 11.76 -3.41 8.60
CA ASP A 130 12.52 -4.50 7.93
C ASP A 130 11.58 -5.61 7.43
N SER A 131 10.50 -5.86 8.17
CA SER A 131 9.45 -6.77 7.74
C SER A 131 8.63 -6.16 6.61
N ALA A 132 8.27 -4.87 6.67
CA ALA A 132 7.59 -4.17 5.59
C ALA A 132 8.40 -4.22 4.30
N GLU A 133 9.69 -3.89 4.30
CA GLU A 133 10.56 -3.99 3.11
C GLU A 133 10.71 -5.41 2.58
N LYS A 134 10.68 -6.41 3.47
CA LYS A 134 10.66 -7.81 3.04
C LYS A 134 9.34 -8.14 2.36
N TRP A 135 8.23 -7.71 2.94
CA TRP A 135 6.89 -7.89 2.38
C TRP A 135 6.76 -7.12 1.08
N ASP A 136 7.25 -5.89 0.98
CA ASP A 136 7.25 -5.07 -0.23
C ASP A 136 8.11 -5.69 -1.31
N ARG A 137 9.26 -6.30 -1.00
CA ARG A 137 10.03 -7.08 -2.00
C ARG A 137 9.30 -8.35 -2.44
N GLU A 138 8.63 -9.03 -1.52
CA GLU A 138 7.82 -10.22 -1.83
C GLU A 138 6.55 -9.85 -2.63
N ILE A 139 5.93 -8.71 -2.32
CA ILE A 139 4.75 -8.14 -2.97
C ILE A 139 5.13 -7.51 -4.30
N GLU A 140 6.22 -6.76 -4.41
CA GLU A 140 6.73 -6.18 -5.66
C GLU A 140 7.15 -7.31 -6.61
N ASP A 141 7.76 -8.38 -6.11
CA ASP A 141 7.98 -9.60 -6.90
C ASP A 141 6.62 -10.20 -7.34
N MET A 142 5.65 -10.35 -6.42
CA MET A 142 4.32 -10.90 -6.75
C MET A 142 3.48 -10.02 -7.70
N SER A 143 3.48 -8.71 -7.54
CA SER A 143 2.77 -7.69 -8.30
C SER A 143 3.43 -7.47 -9.65
N SER A 144 4.76 -7.41 -9.70
CA SER A 144 5.51 -7.48 -10.96
C SER A 144 5.19 -8.76 -11.71
N ARG A 145 5.00 -9.90 -11.02
CA ARG A 145 4.66 -11.20 -11.62
C ARG A 145 3.19 -11.32 -12.03
N ALA A 146 2.24 -10.75 -11.30
CA ALA A 146 0.82 -10.68 -11.69
C ALA A 146 0.64 -9.77 -12.92
N MET A 147 1.35 -8.65 -12.94
CA MET A 147 1.45 -7.73 -14.08
C MET A 147 2.18 -8.41 -15.27
N PHE A 148 3.24 -9.19 -15.01
CA PHE A 148 3.91 -10.01 -16.04
C PHE A 148 3.01 -11.08 -16.63
N VAL A 149 2.09 -11.67 -15.86
CA VAL A 149 1.13 -12.68 -16.36
C VAL A 149 0.09 -12.05 -17.27
N TYR A 150 -0.44 -10.89 -16.89
CA TYR A 150 -1.37 -10.13 -17.73
C TYR A 150 -0.67 -9.66 -19.02
N VAL A 151 0.49 -9.02 -18.88
CA VAL A 151 1.31 -8.56 -20.01
C VAL A 151 1.69 -9.73 -20.89
N ARG A 152 2.26 -10.83 -20.38
CA ARG A 152 2.68 -11.97 -21.21
C ARG A 152 1.53 -12.63 -21.96
N ARG A 153 0.30 -12.67 -21.42
CA ARG A 153 -0.86 -13.19 -22.18
C ARG A 153 -1.18 -12.34 -23.41
N GLU A 154 -1.06 -11.02 -23.29
CA GLU A 154 -1.25 -10.09 -24.42
C GLU A 154 -0.01 -10.06 -25.34
N LEU A 155 1.21 -10.24 -24.80
CA LEU A 155 2.44 -10.37 -25.60
C LEU A 155 2.46 -11.66 -26.43
N ASP A 156 2.05 -12.79 -25.84
CA ASP A 156 2.04 -14.11 -26.50
C ASP A 156 0.91 -14.18 -27.56
N ALA A 157 -0.16 -13.40 -27.41
CA ALA A 157 -1.26 -13.35 -28.38
C ALA A 157 -0.93 -12.56 -29.66
N GLU A 158 0.00 -11.58 -29.59
CA GLU A 158 0.20 -10.62 -30.68
C GLU A 158 1.67 -10.26 -31.00
N GLY A 159 2.66 -10.86 -30.32
CA GLY A 159 4.08 -10.57 -30.55
C GLY A 159 4.52 -9.16 -30.13
N ARG A 160 3.80 -8.56 -29.17
CA ARG A 160 4.00 -7.18 -28.71
C ARG A 160 5.14 -7.07 -27.71
N SER A 161 5.57 -5.84 -27.42
CA SER A 161 6.53 -5.51 -26.36
C SER A 161 5.85 -5.23 -25.00
N LYS A 162 6.58 -5.41 -23.90
CA LYS A 162 6.05 -5.26 -22.54
C LYS A 162 5.47 -3.86 -22.31
N GLU A 163 6.13 -2.86 -22.86
CA GLU A 163 5.76 -1.46 -22.80
C GLU A 163 4.42 -1.22 -23.50
N GLU A 164 4.19 -1.82 -24.68
CA GLU A 164 2.91 -1.69 -25.41
C GLU A 164 1.74 -2.37 -24.71
N ALA A 165 1.98 -3.49 -24.02
CA ALA A 165 0.95 -4.18 -23.24
C ALA A 165 0.63 -3.43 -21.94
N PHE A 166 1.64 -2.81 -21.31
CA PHE A 166 1.45 -1.97 -20.14
C PHE A 166 0.70 -0.67 -20.49
N ASP A 167 1.07 -0.01 -21.57
CA ASP A 167 0.39 1.20 -22.04
C ASP A 167 -1.08 0.92 -22.38
N GLU A 168 -1.39 -0.22 -23.01
CA GLU A 168 -2.78 -0.61 -23.23
C GLU A 168 -3.53 -0.87 -21.92
N LEU A 169 -2.91 -1.55 -20.95
CA LEU A 169 -3.51 -1.78 -19.64
C LEU A 169 -3.83 -0.45 -18.95
N VAL A 170 -2.90 0.50 -18.96
CA VAL A 170 -3.07 1.86 -18.44
C VAL A 170 -4.16 2.60 -19.21
N ASN A 171 -4.19 2.51 -20.54
CA ASN A 171 -5.21 3.15 -21.36
C ASN A 171 -6.61 2.55 -21.14
N ARG A 172 -6.70 1.24 -20.89
CA ARG A 172 -7.97 0.53 -20.70
C ARG A 172 -8.56 0.75 -19.31
N LEU A 173 -7.72 0.73 -18.28
CA LEU A 173 -8.15 0.84 -16.88
C LEU A 173 -8.13 2.28 -16.37
N GLY A 174 -7.30 3.14 -16.96
CA GLY A 174 -6.95 4.45 -16.42
C GLY A 174 -5.80 4.36 -15.40
N PRO A 175 -4.95 5.38 -15.30
CA PRO A 175 -3.77 5.37 -14.44
C PRO A 175 -4.13 5.14 -12.96
N ASP A 176 -5.17 5.78 -12.43
CA ASP A 176 -5.58 5.65 -11.03
C ASP A 176 -5.95 4.21 -10.64
N LYS A 177 -6.55 3.46 -11.58
CA LYS A 177 -6.91 2.05 -11.34
C LYS A 177 -5.70 1.13 -11.43
N VAL A 178 -4.75 1.44 -12.31
CA VAL A 178 -3.46 0.74 -12.35
C VAL A 178 -2.70 1.00 -11.04
N TYR A 179 -2.69 2.23 -10.52
CA TYR A 179 -2.13 2.54 -9.21
C TYR A 179 -2.82 1.79 -8.06
N GLN A 180 -4.16 1.71 -8.04
CA GLN A 180 -4.88 0.93 -7.03
C GLN A 180 -4.55 -0.57 -7.09
N PHE A 181 -4.37 -1.11 -8.31
CA PHE A 181 -3.95 -2.49 -8.54
C PHE A 181 -2.50 -2.74 -8.09
N MET A 182 -1.57 -1.84 -8.43
CA MET A 182 -0.14 -1.95 -8.08
C MET A 182 0.11 -1.79 -6.58
N ASN A 183 -0.69 -0.96 -5.89
CA ASN A 183 -0.53 -0.67 -4.47
C ASN A 183 -1.37 -1.60 -3.57
N TRP A 184 -1.97 -2.65 -4.12
CA TRP A 184 -2.80 -3.63 -3.38
C TRP A 184 -3.90 -3.00 -2.49
N ASN A 185 -4.41 -1.82 -2.83
CA ASN A 185 -5.49 -1.15 -2.10
C ASN A 185 -6.89 -1.69 -2.48
N LEU A 186 -6.94 -2.92 -2.97
CA LEU A 186 -8.16 -3.61 -3.35
C LEU A 186 -8.93 -4.03 -2.10
N VAL A 187 -10.07 -3.41 -1.85
CA VAL A 187 -10.96 -3.79 -0.75
C VAL A 187 -12.02 -4.77 -1.27
N PRO A 188 -11.99 -6.07 -0.90
CA PRO A 188 -13.00 -7.02 -1.37
C PRO A 188 -14.39 -6.61 -0.91
N THR A 189 -15.34 -6.50 -1.84
CA THR A 189 -16.73 -6.18 -1.51
C THR A 189 -17.42 -7.40 -0.90
N SER A 190 -18.69 -7.23 -0.52
CA SER A 190 -19.50 -8.34 -0.04
C SER A 190 -19.68 -9.46 -1.09
N ALA A 191 -19.61 -9.14 -2.39
CA ALA A 191 -19.73 -10.12 -3.46
C ALA A 191 -18.49 -11.02 -3.55
N GLU A 192 -17.29 -10.45 -3.53
CA GLU A 192 -16.01 -11.17 -3.54
C GLU A 192 -15.88 -12.04 -2.30
N ARG A 193 -16.23 -11.54 -1.10
CA ARG A 193 -16.18 -12.34 0.13
C ARG A 193 -17.09 -13.57 0.07
N ARG A 194 -18.28 -13.43 -0.52
CA ARG A 194 -19.20 -14.57 -0.71
C ARG A 194 -18.68 -15.54 -1.77
N ALA A 195 -18.13 -15.02 -2.86
CA ALA A 195 -17.52 -15.82 -3.91
C ALA A 195 -16.31 -16.61 -3.40
N ALA A 196 -15.43 -15.96 -2.63
CA ALA A 196 -14.26 -16.55 -2.01
C ALA A 196 -14.63 -17.70 -1.07
N LYS A 197 -15.66 -17.52 -0.24
CA LYS A 197 -16.21 -18.60 0.59
C LYS A 197 -16.72 -19.79 -0.23
N LYS A 198 -17.29 -19.57 -1.43
CA LYS A 198 -17.75 -20.63 -2.33
C LYS A 198 -16.57 -21.36 -3.00
N LEU A 199 -15.48 -20.63 -3.25
CA LEU A 199 -14.29 -21.11 -3.95
C LEU A 199 -13.19 -21.65 -3.00
N ASP A 200 -13.37 -21.47 -1.70
CA ASP A 200 -12.41 -21.83 -0.64
C ASP A 200 -11.03 -21.18 -0.83
N ILE A 201 -11.04 -19.87 -1.13
CA ILE A 201 -9.82 -19.05 -1.31
C ILE A 201 -9.94 -17.73 -0.55
N ASP A 202 -8.83 -17.01 -0.43
CA ASP A 202 -8.82 -15.68 0.17
C ASP A 202 -9.67 -14.68 -0.68
N PRO A 203 -10.52 -13.84 -0.05
CA PRO A 203 -11.30 -12.81 -0.75
C PRO A 203 -10.49 -11.86 -1.61
N MET A 204 -9.23 -11.64 -1.25
CA MET A 204 -8.31 -10.81 -2.01
C MET A 204 -8.04 -11.38 -3.40
N TYR A 205 -7.87 -12.70 -3.52
CA TYR A 205 -7.65 -13.33 -4.83
C TYR A 205 -8.86 -13.21 -5.76
N VAL A 206 -10.07 -13.18 -5.20
CA VAL A 206 -11.28 -12.96 -5.99
C VAL A 206 -11.38 -11.50 -6.43
N ALA A 207 -11.02 -10.55 -5.56
CA ALA A 207 -11.00 -9.13 -5.89
C ALA A 207 -9.97 -8.84 -6.98
N GLU A 208 -8.76 -9.38 -6.85
CA GLU A 208 -7.71 -9.31 -7.87
C GLU A 208 -8.19 -9.90 -9.20
N ALA A 209 -8.72 -11.12 -9.19
CA ALA A 209 -9.22 -11.76 -10.39
C ALA A 209 -10.35 -10.98 -11.06
N ALA A 210 -11.27 -10.40 -10.28
CA ALA A 210 -12.36 -9.55 -10.79
C ALA A 210 -11.81 -8.28 -11.44
N TYR A 211 -10.86 -7.60 -10.79
CA TYR A 211 -10.25 -6.41 -11.35
C TYR A 211 -9.43 -6.69 -12.61
N VAL A 212 -8.67 -7.77 -12.66
CA VAL A 212 -7.91 -8.15 -13.86
C VAL A 212 -8.85 -8.53 -15.00
N ALA A 213 -9.93 -9.27 -14.70
CA ALA A 213 -10.88 -9.72 -15.71
C ALA A 213 -11.78 -8.60 -16.25
N PHE A 214 -12.26 -7.70 -15.38
CA PHE A 214 -13.33 -6.76 -15.69
C PHE A 214 -12.89 -5.29 -15.63
N GLY A 215 -11.79 -4.98 -14.93
CA GLY A 215 -11.34 -3.61 -14.66
C GLY A 215 -12.09 -2.90 -13.52
N HIS A 216 -12.85 -3.65 -12.72
CA HIS A 216 -13.68 -3.19 -11.61
C HIS A 216 -14.13 -4.39 -10.74
N THR A 217 -14.89 -4.16 -9.67
CA THR A 217 -15.31 -5.21 -8.72
C THR A 217 -16.33 -6.18 -9.33
N LEU A 218 -16.44 -7.39 -8.76
CA LEU A 218 -17.47 -8.37 -9.08
C LEU A 218 -18.88 -7.84 -8.81
N ASP A 219 -19.05 -6.97 -7.81
CA ASP A 219 -20.36 -6.38 -7.50
C ASP A 219 -20.79 -5.34 -8.53
N GLU A 220 -19.85 -4.49 -8.98
CA GLU A 220 -20.06 -3.55 -10.07
C GLU A 220 -20.33 -4.28 -11.38
N GLU A 221 -19.55 -5.33 -11.72
CA GLU A 221 -19.76 -6.10 -12.95
C GLU A 221 -21.09 -6.85 -12.92
N THR A 222 -21.47 -7.38 -11.76
CA THR A 222 -22.80 -7.95 -11.54
C THR A 222 -23.89 -6.92 -11.83
N THR A 223 -23.74 -5.70 -11.32
CA THR A 223 -24.74 -4.63 -11.49
C THR A 223 -24.85 -4.23 -12.95
N ARG A 224 -23.72 -4.10 -13.65
CA ARG A 224 -23.65 -3.80 -15.08
C ARG A 224 -24.35 -4.85 -15.94
N PHE A 225 -24.11 -6.13 -15.68
CA PHE A 225 -24.74 -7.22 -16.44
C PHE A 225 -26.20 -7.48 -16.09
N ALA A 226 -26.56 -7.34 -14.81
CA ALA A 226 -27.91 -7.65 -14.35
C ALA A 226 -28.90 -6.52 -14.68
N GLY A 227 -28.41 -5.27 -14.72
CA GLY A 227 -29.17 -4.02 -14.81
C GLY A 227 -29.53 -3.47 -13.42
N GLU A 228 -29.66 -2.15 -13.30
CA GLU A 228 -30.08 -1.51 -12.04
C GLU A 228 -31.50 -1.92 -11.64
N GLY A 229 -31.75 -2.04 -10.33
CA GLY A 229 -33.08 -2.31 -9.79
C GLY A 229 -33.64 -3.72 -10.03
N VAL A 230 -32.84 -4.65 -10.55
CA VAL A 230 -33.32 -6.02 -10.79
C VAL A 230 -33.48 -6.85 -9.53
N SER A 231 -34.37 -7.85 -9.60
CA SER A 231 -34.69 -8.70 -8.46
C SER A 231 -33.44 -9.42 -7.90
N PRO A 232 -33.37 -9.66 -6.58
CA PRO A 232 -32.27 -10.37 -5.95
C PRO A 232 -31.97 -11.74 -6.59
N GLN A 233 -32.99 -12.43 -7.10
CA GLN A 233 -32.85 -13.73 -7.76
C GLN A 233 -32.14 -13.61 -9.11
N LYS A 234 -32.43 -12.57 -9.91
CA LYS A 234 -31.75 -12.32 -11.19
C LYS A 234 -30.29 -11.92 -10.95
N ARG A 235 -30.06 -11.00 -10.00
CA ARG A 235 -28.70 -10.59 -9.58
C ARG A 235 -27.87 -11.80 -9.14
N GLY A 236 -28.43 -12.65 -8.27
CA GLY A 236 -27.76 -13.86 -7.80
C GLY A 236 -27.50 -14.93 -8.87
N ARG A 237 -28.23 -14.95 -10.00
CA ARG A 237 -27.90 -15.80 -11.16
C ARG A 237 -26.71 -15.23 -11.94
N VAL A 238 -26.68 -13.91 -12.14
CA VAL A 238 -25.57 -13.23 -12.83
C VAL A 238 -24.28 -13.38 -12.04
N THR A 239 -24.28 -13.09 -10.74
CA THR A 239 -23.09 -13.26 -9.88
C THR A 239 -22.55 -14.69 -9.93
N ARG A 240 -23.42 -15.72 -9.95
CA ARG A 240 -22.97 -17.12 -10.07
C ARG A 240 -22.23 -17.38 -11.38
N LYS A 241 -22.75 -16.88 -12.51
CA LYS A 241 -22.08 -17.02 -13.81
C LYS A 241 -20.71 -16.32 -13.82
N LEU A 242 -20.65 -15.11 -13.26
CA LEU A 242 -19.39 -14.37 -13.15
C LEU A 242 -18.39 -15.07 -12.22
N ILE A 243 -18.84 -15.67 -11.11
CA ILE A 243 -17.98 -16.48 -10.24
C ILE A 243 -17.45 -17.71 -10.99
N ASP A 244 -18.28 -18.39 -11.77
CA ASP A 244 -17.85 -19.57 -12.52
C ASP A 244 -16.86 -19.18 -13.63
N TYR A 245 -17.06 -18.02 -14.27
CA TYR A 245 -16.09 -17.41 -15.18
C TYR A 245 -14.77 -17.11 -14.47
N LEU A 246 -14.81 -16.41 -13.32
CA LEU A 246 -13.62 -16.10 -12.53
C LEU A 246 -12.91 -17.37 -12.05
N LYS A 247 -13.64 -18.43 -11.72
CA LYS A 247 -13.06 -19.73 -11.37
C LYS A 247 -12.28 -20.31 -12.55
N GLY A 248 -12.85 -20.30 -13.76
CA GLY A 248 -12.14 -20.75 -14.96
C GLY A 248 -10.92 -19.88 -15.28
N PHE A 249 -11.08 -18.57 -15.19
CA PHE A 249 -10.00 -17.58 -15.32
C PHE A 249 -8.87 -17.86 -14.32
N MET A 250 -9.22 -18.08 -13.06
CA MET A 250 -8.27 -18.42 -11.99
C MET A 250 -7.64 -19.78 -12.21
N SER A 251 -8.35 -20.85 -12.59
CA SER A 251 -7.71 -22.16 -12.83
C SER A 251 -6.60 -22.08 -13.88
N ASN A 252 -6.80 -21.32 -14.96
CA ASN A 252 -5.78 -21.09 -15.98
C ASN A 252 -4.63 -20.23 -15.45
N TYR A 253 -4.95 -19.22 -14.64
CA TYR A 253 -3.98 -18.36 -13.95
C TYR A 253 -3.16 -19.12 -12.88
N TRP A 254 -3.78 -20.06 -12.18
CA TRP A 254 -3.23 -20.83 -11.05
C TRP A 254 -2.41 -22.04 -11.51
N LEU A 255 -2.77 -22.72 -12.61
CA LEU A 255 -1.92 -23.75 -13.23
C LEU A 255 -0.57 -23.17 -13.68
N PHE A 256 -0.56 -21.92 -14.13
CA PHE A 256 0.65 -21.17 -14.41
C PHE A 256 1.40 -20.73 -13.14
N LYS A 257 0.67 -20.38 -12.07
CA LYS A 257 1.26 -20.06 -10.75
C LYS A 257 1.91 -21.28 -10.09
N LEU A 258 1.29 -22.47 -10.22
CA LEU A 258 1.78 -23.73 -9.66
C LEU A 258 3.01 -24.26 -10.41
N SER A 259 3.04 -24.21 -11.74
CA SER A 259 4.25 -24.59 -12.51
C SER A 259 5.45 -23.68 -12.19
N MET A 260 5.20 -22.41 -11.84
CA MET A 260 6.20 -21.48 -11.33
C MET A 260 6.62 -21.82 -9.89
N ILE A 261 5.68 -22.12 -8.99
CA ILE A 261 5.99 -22.55 -7.61
C ILE A 261 6.86 -23.82 -7.62
N ASP A 262 6.54 -24.80 -8.47
CA ASP A 262 7.33 -26.03 -8.65
C ASP A 262 8.71 -25.73 -9.29
N TYR A 263 8.79 -24.80 -10.24
CA TYR A 263 10.05 -24.30 -10.79
C TYR A 263 10.93 -23.58 -9.75
N PHE A 264 10.35 -22.89 -8.77
CA PHE A 264 11.13 -22.24 -7.70
C PHE A 264 11.45 -23.18 -6.53
N ALA A 265 10.61 -24.20 -6.28
CA ALA A 265 10.99 -25.35 -5.46
C ALA A 265 12.16 -26.12 -6.09
N TRP A 266 12.17 -26.27 -7.42
CA TRP A 266 13.25 -26.81 -8.25
C TRP A 266 14.56 -26.01 -8.18
N LEU A 267 14.52 -24.67 -8.22
CA LEU A 267 15.70 -23.81 -8.01
C LEU A 267 16.27 -23.91 -6.59
N LYS A 268 15.41 -24.10 -5.58
CA LYS A 268 15.84 -24.29 -4.18
C LYS A 268 16.39 -25.68 -3.89
N ALA A 269 15.93 -26.72 -4.60
CA ALA A 269 16.24 -28.12 -4.31
C ALA A 269 17.42 -28.70 -5.12
N GLY A 270 17.82 -28.07 -6.23
CA GLY A 270 18.84 -28.60 -7.14
C GLY A 270 18.26 -29.65 -8.10
N LYS A 271 18.68 -29.59 -9.37
CA LYS A 271 18.07 -30.30 -10.51
C LYS A 271 18.28 -31.83 -10.43
N PRO A 272 17.23 -32.68 -10.45
CA PRO A 272 17.37 -34.14 -10.65
C PRO A 272 17.79 -34.45 -12.10
N GLU A 273 18.63 -35.48 -12.28
CA GLU A 273 19.30 -35.82 -13.55
C GLU A 273 18.36 -36.37 -14.66
N ASP A 274 17.11 -36.68 -14.35
CA ASP A 274 16.16 -37.40 -15.22
C ASP A 274 14.87 -36.63 -15.54
N TRP A 275 14.88 -35.30 -15.37
CA TRP A 275 13.70 -34.47 -15.65
C TRP A 275 13.49 -34.22 -17.17
N ASP A 276 12.47 -34.87 -17.73
CA ASP A 276 12.02 -34.70 -19.12
C ASP A 276 10.92 -33.61 -19.23
N THR A 277 11.26 -32.51 -19.92
CA THR A 277 10.39 -31.34 -20.11
C THR A 277 9.25 -31.56 -21.10
N ASP A 278 9.34 -32.58 -21.97
CA ASP A 278 8.37 -32.81 -23.05
C ASP A 278 7.06 -33.44 -22.54
N LYS A 279 7.05 -33.89 -21.28
CA LYS A 279 5.89 -34.52 -20.65
C LYS A 279 4.78 -33.53 -20.23
N TYR A 280 5.09 -32.23 -20.17
CA TYR A 280 4.21 -31.20 -19.61
C TYR A 280 3.88 -30.07 -20.61
N THR A 281 4.45 -30.12 -21.81
CA THR A 281 4.19 -29.16 -22.91
C THR A 281 3.21 -29.70 -23.95
N GLY A 282 2.72 -30.94 -23.79
CA GLY A 282 1.67 -31.52 -24.63
C GLY A 282 0.33 -30.82 -24.42
N SER A 283 0.13 -29.69 -25.08
CA SER A 283 -1.18 -29.08 -25.27
C SER A 283 -2.03 -30.02 -26.12
N ASP A 284 -2.93 -30.76 -25.48
CA ASP A 284 -4.01 -31.44 -26.19
C ASP A 284 -5.02 -30.38 -26.67
N GLU A 285 -4.77 -29.85 -27.86
CA GLU A 285 -5.61 -28.84 -28.53
C GLU A 285 -7.02 -29.37 -28.87
N SER A 286 -7.31 -30.65 -28.61
CA SER A 286 -8.64 -31.23 -28.84
C SER A 286 -9.73 -30.67 -27.91
N ILE A 287 -9.37 -30.00 -26.82
CA ILE A 287 -10.34 -29.42 -25.86
C ILE A 287 -11.00 -28.13 -26.38
N ILE A 288 -10.44 -27.49 -27.42
CA ILE A 288 -10.95 -26.23 -27.97
C ILE A 288 -11.97 -26.45 -29.11
N LYS A 289 -12.28 -27.70 -29.46
CA LYS A 289 -13.34 -28.02 -30.42
C LYS A 289 -14.35 -28.99 -29.83
N ASP A 290 -15.34 -28.42 -29.14
CA ASP A 290 -16.78 -28.47 -29.49
C ASP A 290 -17.63 -27.64 -28.51
#